data_AF-A0A843UYP8-F1
#
_entry.id   AF-A0A843UYP8-F1
#
_cell.length_a   1.000
_cell.length_b   1.000
_cell.length_c   1.000
_cell.angle_alpha   90.00
_cell.angle_beta   90.00
_cell.angle_gamma   90.00
#
_symmetry.space_group_name_H-M   'P 1'
#
loop_
_entity.id
_entity.type
_entity.pdbx_description
1 polymer ?
#
loop_
_entity_poly.entity_id
_entity_poly.type
_entity_poly.pdbx_seq_one_letter_code
_entity_poly.pdbx_strand_id
1 'polypeptide(L)' 'MREIEKIFCAIRCVEEDKVSLATYMLHERDDVWWASLLRIRFEDGVVEVAWDEFVRLFRAKFI' A
#
# COMPACT_ATOMS: atom_id res chain seq x y z
N MET A 1 2.37 0.25 9.62
CA MET A 1 1.63 1.50 9.31
C MET A 1 2.22 2.75 9.96
N ARG A 2 2.36 2.84 11.29
CA ARG A 2 2.90 4.06 11.95
C ARG A 2 4.26 4.54 11.43
N GLU A 3 5.20 3.64 11.12
CA GLU A 3 6.51 4.05 10.59
C GLU A 3 6.44 4.60 9.15
N ILE A 4 5.60 4.00 8.29
CA ILE A 4 5.36 4.49 6.92
C ILE A 4 4.73 5.90 6.95
N GLU A 5 3.76 6.13 7.82
CA GLU A 5 3.11 7.44 7.96
C GLU A 5 4.10 8.53 8.44
N LYS A 6 5.04 8.19 9.33
CA LYS A 6 6.13 9.11 9.73
C LYS A 6 7.03 9.47 8.56
N ILE A 7 7.40 8.50 7.72
CA ILE A 7 8.22 8.75 6.52
C ILE A 7 7.47 9.66 5.55
N PHE A 8 6.19 9.40 5.28
CA PHE A 8 5.37 10.23 4.40
C PHE A 8 5.23 11.65 4.90
N CYS A 9 5.05 11.84 6.20
CA CYS A 9 5.04 13.16 6.81
C CYS A 9 6.39 13.88 6.62
N ALA A 10 7.50 13.18 6.85
CA ALA A 10 8.85 13.74 6.74
C ALA A 10 9.19 14.20 5.31
N ILE A 11 8.80 13.43 4.29
CA ILE A 11 9.07 13.77 2.88
C ILE A 11 7.96 14.60 2.23
N ARG A 12 6.89 14.94 2.98
CA ARG A 12 5.68 15.60 2.46
C ARG A 12 5.10 14.87 1.24
N CYS A 13 4.98 13.55 1.37
CA CYS A 13 4.48 12.68 0.31
C CYS A 13 3.07 13.10 -0.12
N VAL A 14 2.85 13.26 -1.42
CA VAL A 14 1.52 13.50 -1.99
C VAL A 14 0.70 12.22 -1.97
N GLU A 15 -0.63 12.34 -1.86
CA GLU A 15 -1.54 11.17 -1.72
C GLU A 15 -1.39 10.16 -2.85
N GLU A 16 -1.21 10.65 -4.08
CA GLU A 16 -1.07 9.85 -5.30
C GLU A 16 0.12 8.89 -5.24
N ASP A 17 1.22 9.31 -4.58
CA ASP A 17 2.45 8.53 -4.48
C ASP A 17 2.47 7.57 -3.28
N LYS A 18 1.57 7.75 -2.31
CA LYS A 18 1.64 7.02 -1.04
C LYS A 18 1.50 5.52 -1.21
N VAL A 19 0.59 5.05 -2.05
CA VAL A 19 0.39 3.60 -2.24
C VAL A 19 1.59 2.98 -2.94
N SER A 20 2.13 3.64 -3.97
CA SER A 20 3.34 3.20 -4.67
C SER A 20 4.51 3.09 -3.69
N LEU A 21 4.80 4.15 -2.93
CA LEU A 21 5.88 4.17 -1.94
C LEU A 21 5.67 3.15 -0.81
N ALA A 22 4.45 2.99 -0.32
CA ALA A 22 4.16 2.01 0.72
C ALA A 22 4.36 0.58 0.22
N THR A 23 3.97 0.30 -1.03
CA THR A 23 4.19 -1.00 -1.69
C THR A 23 5.69 -1.28 -1.80
N TYR A 24 6.50 -0.30 -2.22
CA TYR A 24 7.96 -0.43 -2.25
C TYR A 24 8.60 -0.68 -0.88
N MET A 25 7.99 -0.21 0.21
CA MET A 25 8.48 -0.42 1.57
C MET A 25 8.05 -1.77 2.17
N LEU A 26 7.20 -2.55 1.48
CA LEU A 26 6.83 -3.90 1.92
C LEU A 26 8.03 -4.85 1.80
N HIS A 27 8.21 -5.71 2.80
CA HIS A 27 9.21 -6.78 2.71
C HIS A 27 8.76 -7.87 1.71
N GLU A 28 9.70 -8.69 1.23
CA GLU A 28 9.48 -9.71 0.17
C GLU A 28 8.23 -10.60 0.38
N ARG A 29 7.88 -10.94 1.62
CA ARG A 29 6.70 -11.77 1.92
C ARG A 29 5.37 -11.01 1.74
N ASP A 30 5.39 -9.71 1.97
CA ASP A 30 4.20 -8.86 1.96
C ASP A 30 3.92 -8.33 0.54
N ASP A 31 4.95 -8.23 -0.29
CA ASP A 31 4.87 -7.88 -1.72
C ASP A 31 4.10 -8.92 -2.54
N VAL A 32 4.39 -10.22 -2.33
CA VAL A 32 3.67 -11.32 -3.01
C VAL A 32 2.17 -11.33 -2.66
N TRP A 33 1.84 -11.08 -1.38
CA TRP A 33 0.45 -10.97 -0.96
C TRP A 33 -0.25 -9.78 -1.61
N TRP A 34 0.40 -8.61 -1.62
CA TRP A 34 -0.17 -7.39 -2.18
C TRP A 34 -0.40 -7.53 -3.69
N ALA A 35 0.58 -8.04 -4.44
CA ALA A 35 0.43 -8.35 -5.86
C ALA A 35 -0.71 -9.34 -6.15
N SER A 36 -0.88 -10.35 -5.29
CA SER A 36 -1.97 -11.33 -5.41
C SER A 36 -3.33 -10.70 -5.13
N LEU A 37 -3.42 -9.82 -4.12
CA LEU A 37 -4.64 -9.10 -3.76
C LEU A 37 -5.07 -8.16 -4.90
N LEU A 38 -4.10 -7.44 -5.49
CA LEU A 38 -4.36 -6.55 -6.62
C LEU A 38 -4.91 -7.33 -7.82
N ARG A 39 -4.34 -8.50 -8.14
CA ARG A 39 -4.84 -9.37 -9.22
C ARG A 39 -6.24 -9.93 -8.99
N ILE A 40 -6.61 -10.21 -7.74
CA ILE A 40 -7.95 -10.72 -7.40
C ILE A 40 -9.00 -9.60 -7.44
N ARG A 41 -8.66 -8.41 -6.95
CA ARG A 41 -9.61 -7.29 -6.84
C ARG A 41 -9.72 -6.43 -8.10
N PHE A 42 -8.68 -6.37 -8.91
CA PHE A 42 -8.58 -5.47 -10.04
C PHE A 42 -8.08 -6.26 -11.25
N GLU A 43 -8.99 -6.53 -12.20
CA GLU A 43 -8.77 -7.44 -13.34
C GLU A 43 -7.56 -7.09 -14.23
N ASP A 44 -6.96 -5.89 -14.10
CA ASP A 44 -5.80 -5.46 -14.88
C ASP A 44 -4.67 -4.80 -14.07
N GLY A 45 -4.65 -4.98 -12.74
CA GLY A 45 -3.48 -4.60 -11.91
C GLY A 45 -3.16 -3.10 -11.82
N VAL A 46 -3.98 -2.22 -12.41
CA VAL A 46 -3.82 -0.77 -12.33
C VAL A 46 -5.15 -0.15 -11.92
N VAL A 47 -5.38 -0.10 -10.62
CA VAL A 47 -6.31 0.86 -10.02
C VAL A 47 -5.51 1.70 -9.05
N GLU A 48 -5.66 3.01 -9.14
CA GLU A 48 -5.21 3.94 -8.10
C GLU A 48 -5.97 3.59 -6.81
N VAL A 49 -5.40 2.70 -6.02
CA VAL A 49 -5.93 2.40 -4.70
C VAL A 49 -5.75 3.67 -3.87
N ALA A 50 -6.84 4.26 -3.42
CA ALA A 50 -6.77 5.38 -2.50
C ALA A 50 -6.03 4.95 -1.22
N TRP A 51 -5.24 5.86 -0.64
CA TRP A 51 -4.44 5.57 0.56
C TRP A 51 -5.27 4.96 1.70
N ASP A 52 -6.49 5.45 1.92
CA ASP A 52 -7.39 4.91 2.96
C ASP A 52 -7.79 3.45 2.72
N GLU A 53 -7.99 3.06 1.46
CA GLU A 53 -8.30 1.67 1.10
C GLU A 53 -7.08 0.78 1.31
N PHE A 54 -5.89 1.25 0.92
CA PHE A 54 -4.63 0.56 1.20
C PHE A 54 -4.46 0.31 2.70
N VAL A 55 -4.65 1.35 3.54
CA VAL A 55 -4.53 1.24 4.99
C VAL A 55 -5.53 0.23 5.56
N ARG A 56 -6.78 0.25 5.08
CA ARG A 56 -7.81 -0.69 5.50
C ARG A 56 -7.43 -2.15 5.18
N LEU A 57 -7.00 -2.41 3.94
CA LEU A 57 -6.60 -3.74 3.48
C LEU A 57 -5.36 -4.25 4.23
N PHE A 58 -4.37 -3.38 4.39
CA PHE A 58 -3.14 -3.72 5.11
C PHE A 58 -3.41 -4.06 6.57
N ARG A 59 -4.24 -3.25 7.26
CA ARG A 59 -4.62 -3.54 8.66
C ARG A 59 -5.38 -4.85 8.79
N ALA A 60 -6.30 -5.17 7.88
CA ALA A 60 -7.04 -6.42 7.92
C ALA A 60 -6.17 -7.69 7.75
N LYS A 61 -4.97 -7.56 7.17
CA LYS A 61 -4.05 -8.67 6.94
C LYS A 61 -3.02 -8.86 8.05
N PHE A 62 -2.54 -7.75 8.64
CA PHE A 62 -1.37 -7.74 9.52
C PHE A 62 -1.67 -7.31 10.97
N ILE A 63 -2.94 -7.01 11.29
CA ILE A 63 -3.44 -6.73 12.64
C ILE A 63 -4.62 -7.68 12.89
#